data_AF-A0A955UF69-F1
#
_entry.id   AF-A0A955UF69-F1
#
_cell.length_a   1.000
_cell.length_b   1.000
_cell.length_c   1.000
_cell.angle_alpha   90.00
_cell.angle_beta   90.00
_cell.angle_gamma   90.00
#
_symmetry.space_group_name_H-M   'P 1'
#
loop_
_entity.id
_entity.type
_entity.pdbx_description
1 polymer ?
#
loop_
_entity_poly.entity_id
_entity_poly.type
_entity_poly.pdbx_seq_one_letter_code
_entity_poly.pdbx_strand_id
1 'polypeptide(L)'
;MIFGLSGLLFFGLFSSLALVDSPTLQIVHSFTHPAIDHIGNVGNRLGDGLTLVLISLAIGAVGFRLGWPTWKSACIHTLLAHGVAGLFTQILKHTIGRPRPRLKQGQDWEIAPSIESGWDSFPSGHTGASFAVATVLAYHFPKGKMLWFGLAAFIGTCRVITGSHFPTDVLGGVLVGIGTALIIIHPPDKWKTCSQHTLTHGLPWLITAFGIVWIIVPHPGIELEPSLSLFLGLIGIGLGLGLRLWWIRELTSESPPSPGQWLPQWPRLLMGLGLATTTGSVVILGASLVAGVVWWVGNPIDESTQNRLGVEPWLIQHSTWTEAALGIGMLLMAFLTFSIRSQILIL
;
A
#
# COMPACT_ATOMS: atom_id res chain seq x y z
N MET A 1 7.80 18.93 6.33
CA MET A 1 6.58 18.41 6.99
C MET A 1 6.10 17.09 6.39
N ILE A 2 5.68 17.03 5.12
CA ILE A 2 5.16 15.79 4.47
C ILE A 2 6.11 14.59 4.61
N PHE A 3 7.40 14.75 4.28
CA PHE A 3 8.39 13.67 4.41
C PHE A 3 8.58 13.20 5.86
N GLY A 4 8.59 14.12 6.83
CA GLY A 4 8.74 13.78 8.25
C GLY A 4 7.53 13.00 8.78
N LEU A 5 6.31 13.48 8.49
CA LEU A 5 5.07 12.81 8.89
C LEU A 5 4.92 11.45 8.20
N SER A 6 5.24 11.37 6.90
CA SER A 6 5.17 10.12 6.15
C SER A 6 6.22 9.12 6.65
N GLY A 7 7.42 9.58 7.01
CA GLY A 7 8.48 8.74 7.58
C GLY A 7 8.12 8.17 8.95
N LEU A 8 7.57 9.00 9.85
CA LEU A 8 7.09 8.55 11.16
C LEU A 8 5.94 7.56 11.02
N LEU A 9 4.96 7.87 10.17
CA LEU A 9 3.83 7.00 9.90
C LEU A 9 4.30 5.67 9.31
N PHE A 10 5.21 5.73 8.35
CA PHE A 10 5.78 4.55 7.73
C PHE A 10 6.49 3.67 8.77
N PHE A 11 7.36 4.26 9.60
CA PHE A 11 8.07 3.52 10.64
C PHE A 11 7.13 2.92 11.69
N GLY A 12 6.11 3.68 12.11
CA GLY A 12 5.09 3.21 13.05
C GLY A 12 4.30 2.04 12.49
N LEU A 13 3.75 2.17 11.28
CA LEU A 13 3.03 1.11 10.58
C LEU A 13 3.89 -0.13 10.36
N PHE A 14 5.12 0.06 9.90
CA PHE A 14 6.06 -1.01 9.65
C PHE A 14 6.42 -1.77 10.95
N SER A 15 6.62 -1.05 12.05
CA SER A 15 6.89 -1.65 13.36
C SER A 15 5.68 -2.40 13.90
N SER A 16 4.47 -1.87 13.73
CA SER A 16 3.24 -2.55 14.12
C SER A 16 2.95 -3.79 13.26
N LEU A 17 3.30 -3.76 11.97
CA LEU A 17 3.22 -4.93 11.09
C LEU A 17 4.09 -6.09 11.58
N ALA A 18 5.21 -5.81 12.24
CA ALA A 18 6.05 -6.87 12.79
C ALA A 18 5.33 -7.70 13.86
N LEU A 19 4.31 -7.12 14.52
CA LEU A 19 3.47 -7.83 15.50
C LEU A 19 2.58 -8.89 14.83
N VAL A 20 2.16 -8.66 13.58
CA VAL A 20 1.31 -9.60 12.84
C VAL A 20 2.09 -10.59 11.98
N ASP A 21 3.41 -10.43 11.84
CA ASP A 21 4.25 -11.32 11.02
C ASP A 21 4.14 -12.80 11.41
N SER A 22 4.25 -13.10 12.71
CA SER A 22 4.22 -14.50 13.19
C SER A 22 2.81 -15.09 13.15
N PRO A 23 1.76 -14.41 13.66
CA PRO A 23 0.38 -14.89 13.51
C PRO A 23 -0.03 -15.09 12.03
N THR A 24 0.35 -14.18 11.14
CA THR A 24 0.06 -14.30 9.70
C THR A 24 0.68 -15.58 9.14
N LEU A 25 1.95 -15.85 9.44
CA LEU A 25 2.61 -17.06 8.96
C LEU A 25 1.99 -18.32 9.55
N GLN A 26 1.62 -18.33 10.83
CA GLN A 26 0.95 -19.48 11.44
C GLN A 26 -0.37 -19.80 10.75
N ILE A 27 -1.18 -18.77 10.44
CA ILE A 27 -2.43 -18.94 9.71
C ILE A 27 -2.15 -19.48 8.30
N VAL A 28 -1.25 -18.84 7.56
CA VAL A 28 -0.93 -19.24 6.18
C VAL A 28 -0.40 -20.67 6.11
N HIS A 29 0.45 -21.07 7.06
CA HIS A 29 0.99 -22.42 7.13
C HIS A 29 0.05 -23.45 7.77
N SER A 30 -1.06 -23.03 8.39
CA SER A 30 -2.09 -23.97 8.84
C SER A 30 -2.82 -24.60 7.64
N PHE A 31 -2.89 -23.87 6.52
CA PHE A 31 -3.37 -24.39 5.24
C PHE A 31 -2.26 -25.21 4.55
N THR A 32 -2.09 -26.46 4.94
CA THR A 32 -1.17 -27.40 4.27
C THR A 32 -1.86 -28.12 3.12
N HIS A 33 -1.56 -27.73 1.87
CA HIS A 33 -2.11 -28.39 0.67
C HIS A 33 -1.08 -28.39 -0.48
N PRO A 34 -0.87 -29.50 -1.21
CA PRO A 34 0.14 -29.58 -2.29
C PRO A 34 0.02 -28.50 -3.38
N ALA A 35 -1.21 -28.05 -3.65
CA ALA A 35 -1.44 -26.94 -4.60
C ALA A 35 -0.82 -25.61 -4.11
N ILE A 36 -0.78 -25.38 -2.81
CA ILE A 36 -0.19 -24.17 -2.20
C ILE A 36 1.32 -24.18 -2.42
N ASP A 37 1.98 -25.32 -2.27
CA ASP A 37 3.41 -25.48 -2.56
C ASP A 37 3.71 -25.26 -4.05
N HIS A 38 2.85 -25.78 -4.94
CA HIS A 38 2.99 -25.55 -6.37
C HIS A 38 2.89 -24.07 -6.74
N ILE A 39 1.88 -23.36 -6.20
CA ILE A 39 1.70 -21.91 -6.38
C ILE A 39 2.94 -21.16 -5.87
N GLY A 40 3.45 -21.53 -4.69
CA GLY A 40 4.66 -20.99 -4.11
C GLY A 40 5.90 -21.15 -5.01
N ASN A 41 6.03 -22.31 -5.66
CA ASN A 41 7.13 -22.60 -6.59
C ASN A 41 7.01 -21.81 -7.91
N VAL A 42 5.79 -21.59 -8.41
CA VAL A 42 5.55 -20.72 -9.57
C VAL A 42 6.00 -19.30 -9.24
N GLY A 43 5.59 -18.75 -8.10
CA GLY A 43 6.03 -17.44 -7.64
C GLY A 43 7.56 -17.35 -7.48
N ASN A 44 8.22 -18.43 -7.02
CA ASN A 44 9.68 -18.49 -6.94
C ASN A 44 10.34 -18.33 -8.30
N ARG A 45 9.88 -19.07 -9.32
CA ARG A 45 10.46 -19.00 -10.66
C ARG A 45 10.23 -17.64 -11.32
N LEU A 46 9.04 -17.06 -11.15
CA LEU A 46 8.69 -15.76 -11.73
C LEU A 46 9.46 -14.60 -11.10
N GLY A 47 9.68 -14.65 -9.78
CA GLY A 47 10.44 -13.64 -9.05
C GLY A 47 11.95 -13.85 -9.06
N ASP A 48 12.43 -14.91 -9.70
CA ASP A 48 13.85 -15.19 -9.82
C ASP A 48 14.56 -14.10 -10.66
N GLY A 49 15.75 -13.71 -10.21
CA GLY A 49 16.50 -12.64 -10.84
C GLY A 49 16.82 -12.91 -12.32
N LEU A 50 17.19 -14.15 -12.65
CA LEU A 50 17.48 -14.50 -14.04
C LEU A 50 16.21 -14.41 -14.90
N THR A 51 15.08 -14.92 -14.39
CA THR A 51 13.79 -14.82 -15.09
C THR A 51 13.44 -13.36 -15.42
N LEU A 52 13.57 -12.45 -14.44
CA LEU A 52 13.28 -11.03 -14.64
C LEU A 52 14.25 -10.35 -15.63
N VAL A 53 15.53 -10.74 -15.62
CA VAL A 53 16.51 -10.28 -16.62
C VAL A 53 16.11 -10.76 -18.02
N LEU A 54 15.76 -12.05 -18.17
CA LEU A 54 15.34 -12.61 -19.45
C LEU A 54 14.07 -11.94 -19.99
N ILE A 55 13.09 -11.65 -19.13
CA ILE A 55 11.90 -10.87 -19.51
C ILE A 55 12.29 -9.48 -20.01
N SER A 56 13.17 -8.78 -19.29
CA SER A 56 13.63 -7.43 -19.65
C SER A 56 14.36 -7.44 -21.00
N LEU A 57 15.21 -8.44 -21.23
CA LEU A 57 15.93 -8.63 -22.49
C LEU A 57 14.98 -9.00 -23.65
N ALA A 58 13.95 -9.80 -23.41
CA ALA A 58 12.94 -10.14 -24.42
C ALA A 58 12.16 -8.89 -24.87
N ILE A 59 11.76 -8.02 -23.93
CA ILE A 59 11.16 -6.71 -24.22
C ILE A 59 12.13 -5.87 -25.08
N GLY A 60 13.41 -5.83 -24.69
CA GLY A 60 14.45 -5.15 -25.45
C GLY A 60 14.58 -5.68 -26.88
N ALA A 61 14.67 -7.00 -27.06
CA ALA A 61 14.84 -7.65 -28.36
C ALA A 61 13.70 -7.28 -29.32
N VAL A 62 12.44 -7.29 -28.85
CA VAL A 62 11.28 -6.81 -29.62
C VAL A 62 11.43 -5.34 -29.98
N GLY A 63 11.79 -4.49 -29.01
CA GLY A 63 12.01 -3.06 -29.22
C GLY A 63 13.13 -2.73 -30.21
N PHE A 64 14.25 -3.47 -30.18
CA PHE A 64 15.34 -3.34 -31.13
C PHE A 64 14.95 -3.83 -32.52
N ARG A 65 14.27 -4.98 -32.61
CA ARG A 65 13.86 -5.59 -33.88
C ARG A 65 12.80 -4.78 -34.63
N LEU A 66 11.88 -4.15 -33.90
CA LEU A 66 10.76 -3.36 -34.45
C LEU A 66 11.02 -1.85 -34.45
N GLY A 67 12.17 -1.41 -33.93
CA GLY A 67 12.54 0.01 -33.88
C GLY A 67 11.72 0.83 -32.88
N TRP A 68 11.06 0.20 -31.90
CA TRP A 68 10.18 0.89 -30.95
C TRP A 68 10.97 1.51 -29.79
N PRO A 69 11.11 2.85 -29.72
CA PRO A 69 11.96 3.51 -28.74
C PRO A 69 11.52 3.25 -27.30
N THR A 70 10.21 3.25 -27.03
CA THR A 70 9.64 2.98 -25.69
C THR A 70 10.05 1.61 -25.16
N TRP A 71 10.07 0.58 -26.00
CA TRP A 71 10.45 -0.78 -25.59
C TRP A 71 11.94 -0.90 -25.27
N LYS A 72 12.79 -0.17 -26.02
CA LYS A 72 14.23 -0.07 -25.72
C LYS A 72 14.47 0.60 -24.38
N SER A 73 13.82 1.74 -24.12
CA SER A 73 13.89 2.44 -22.83
C SER A 73 13.35 1.59 -21.69
N ALA A 74 12.25 0.86 -21.90
CA ALA A 74 11.71 -0.06 -20.91
C ALA A 74 12.71 -1.18 -20.54
N CYS A 75 13.37 -1.79 -21.52
CA CYS A 75 14.43 -2.78 -21.27
C CYS A 75 15.58 -2.21 -20.43
N ILE A 76 16.12 -1.05 -20.81
CA ILE A 76 17.23 -0.44 -20.08
C ILE A 76 16.81 -0.08 -18.66
N HIS A 77 15.66 0.59 -18.50
CA HIS A 77 15.18 1.01 -17.18
C HIS A 77 14.84 -0.17 -16.28
N THR A 78 14.27 -1.27 -16.81
CA THR A 78 13.95 -2.47 -16.01
C THR A 78 15.22 -3.15 -15.51
N LEU A 79 16.24 -3.30 -16.37
CA LEU A 79 17.54 -3.87 -15.97
C LEU A 79 18.25 -3.01 -14.92
N LEU A 80 18.28 -1.69 -15.12
CA LEU A 80 18.90 -0.77 -14.15
C LEU A 80 18.15 -0.77 -12.83
N ALA A 81 16.81 -0.65 -12.85
CA ALA A 81 16.00 -0.64 -11.63
C ALA A 81 16.14 -1.97 -10.86
N HIS A 82 16.13 -3.10 -11.57
CA HIS A 82 16.37 -4.41 -10.96
C HIS A 82 17.77 -4.51 -10.35
N GLY A 83 18.83 -4.13 -11.06
CA GLY A 83 20.19 -4.15 -10.54
C GLY A 83 20.37 -3.29 -9.29
N VAL A 84 19.84 -2.06 -9.32
CA VAL A 84 19.87 -1.14 -8.16
C VAL A 84 19.03 -1.68 -7.00
N ALA A 85 17.83 -2.21 -7.25
CA ALA A 85 17.01 -2.87 -6.22
C ALA A 85 17.74 -4.04 -5.57
N GLY A 86 18.44 -4.86 -6.37
CA GLY A 86 19.26 -5.97 -5.91
C GLY A 86 20.39 -5.49 -4.99
N LEU A 87 21.14 -4.47 -5.41
CA LEU A 87 22.22 -3.87 -4.61
C LEU A 87 21.70 -3.34 -3.26
N PHE A 88 20.64 -2.53 -3.27
CA PHE A 88 20.03 -2.01 -2.04
C PHE A 88 19.55 -3.14 -1.13
N THR A 89 18.94 -4.18 -1.70
CA THR A 89 18.48 -5.34 -0.94
C THR A 89 19.63 -6.06 -0.25
N GLN A 90 20.76 -6.28 -0.95
CA GLN A 90 21.92 -6.94 -0.34
C GLN A 90 22.54 -6.11 0.78
N ILE A 91 22.67 -4.78 0.59
CA ILE A 91 23.17 -3.87 1.63
C ILE A 91 22.28 -3.95 2.88
N LEU A 92 20.95 -3.89 2.69
CA LEU A 92 20.00 -3.92 3.80
C LEU A 92 20.00 -5.27 4.50
N LYS A 93 20.06 -6.38 3.75
CA LYS A 93 20.14 -7.74 4.31
C LYS A 93 21.31 -7.90 5.27
N HIS A 94 22.50 -7.48 4.86
CA HIS A 94 23.70 -7.65 5.68
C HIS A 94 23.83 -6.64 6.81
N THR A 95 23.21 -5.47 6.67
CA THR A 95 23.18 -4.47 7.74
C THR A 95 22.15 -4.81 8.82
N ILE A 96 21.01 -5.38 8.44
CA ILE A 96 19.92 -5.68 9.37
C ILE A 96 20.08 -7.08 9.97
N GLY A 97 20.46 -8.07 9.14
CA GLY A 97 20.65 -9.45 9.59
C GLY A 97 19.40 -10.02 10.27
N ARG A 98 18.28 -10.09 9.54
CA ARG A 98 17.02 -10.64 10.05
C ARG A 98 16.91 -12.13 9.72
N PRO A 99 16.67 -13.03 10.69
CA PRO A 99 16.53 -14.46 10.43
C PRO A 99 15.26 -14.75 9.63
N ARG A 100 15.30 -15.75 8.75
CA ARG A 100 14.15 -16.18 7.95
C ARG A 100 13.13 -16.95 8.79
N PRO A 101 11.82 -16.91 8.45
CA PRO A 101 10.79 -17.56 9.26
C PRO A 101 10.98 -19.07 9.45
N ARG A 102 11.48 -19.77 8.43
CA ARG A 102 11.71 -21.23 8.49
C ARG A 102 12.78 -21.64 9.52
N LEU A 103 13.60 -20.70 9.96
CA LEU A 103 14.65 -20.93 10.96
C LEU A 103 14.17 -20.61 12.38
N LYS A 104 12.93 -20.12 12.55
CA LYS A 104 12.35 -19.69 13.84
C LYS A 104 11.91 -20.86 14.74
N GLN A 105 12.51 -22.05 14.63
CA GLN A 105 12.19 -23.16 15.53
C GLN A 105 12.96 -22.98 16.86
N GLY A 106 12.35 -22.26 17.81
CA GLY A 106 12.62 -22.43 19.24
C GLY A 106 13.73 -21.60 19.89
N GLN A 107 14.26 -20.57 19.24
CA GLN A 107 15.26 -19.67 19.85
C GLN A 107 14.82 -18.20 19.76
N ASP A 108 15.05 -17.47 20.86
CA ASP A 108 15.10 -16.01 20.83
C ASP A 108 16.27 -15.58 19.95
N TRP A 109 15.99 -14.79 18.93
CA TRP A 109 16.99 -14.29 17.99
C TRP A 109 17.15 -12.78 18.15
N GLU A 110 18.38 -12.32 17.98
CA GLU A 110 18.72 -10.91 18.02
C GLU A 110 18.93 -10.38 16.60
N ILE A 111 18.43 -9.17 16.32
CA ILE A 111 18.69 -8.49 15.05
C ILE A 111 20.08 -7.85 15.14
N ALA A 112 21.01 -8.33 14.32
CA ALA A 112 22.34 -7.77 14.23
C ALA A 112 22.91 -7.98 12.81
N PRO A 113 23.80 -7.09 12.31
CA PRO A 113 24.45 -7.28 11.03
C PRO A 113 25.04 -8.70 10.89
N SER A 114 24.71 -9.38 9.78
CA SER A 114 25.10 -10.77 9.57
C SER A 114 25.30 -11.10 8.09
N ILE A 115 26.27 -11.98 7.82
CA ILE A 115 26.53 -12.58 6.51
C ILE A 115 26.18 -14.08 6.49
N GLU A 116 25.64 -14.60 7.60
CA GLU A 116 25.28 -16.00 7.71
C GLU A 116 24.08 -16.34 6.82
N SER A 117 24.13 -17.53 6.20
CA SER A 117 23.03 -18.05 5.40
C SER A 117 21.78 -18.19 6.27
N GLY A 118 20.67 -17.57 5.85
CA GLY A 118 19.41 -17.60 6.60
C GLY A 118 19.12 -16.36 7.43
N TRP A 119 20.09 -15.45 7.58
CA TRP A 119 19.96 -14.15 8.25
C TRP A 119 19.68 -13.00 7.28
N ASP A 120 19.22 -13.33 6.08
CA ASP A 120 19.04 -12.42 4.97
C ASP A 120 17.55 -12.26 4.61
N SER A 121 16.65 -12.27 5.61
CA SER A 121 15.20 -12.23 5.38
C SER A 121 14.72 -10.86 4.92
N PHE A 122 15.20 -9.78 5.56
CA PHE A 122 14.73 -8.43 5.28
C PHE A 122 15.72 -7.65 4.39
N PRO A 123 15.27 -6.99 3.31
CA PRO A 123 13.98 -7.13 2.64
C PRO A 123 13.94 -8.33 1.68
N SER A 124 12.74 -8.69 1.22
CA SER A 124 12.55 -9.73 0.20
C SER A 124 13.10 -9.29 -1.17
N GLY A 125 14.13 -9.98 -1.66
CA GLY A 125 14.74 -9.69 -2.96
C GLY A 125 13.85 -10.01 -4.16
N HIS A 126 13.10 -11.13 -4.11
CA HIS A 126 12.14 -11.48 -5.16
C HIS A 126 11.06 -10.39 -5.30
N THR A 127 10.55 -9.92 -4.15
CA THR A 127 9.55 -8.86 -4.14
C THR A 127 10.16 -7.55 -4.65
N GLY A 128 11.34 -7.16 -4.16
CA GLY A 128 11.99 -5.92 -4.59
C GLY A 128 12.30 -5.87 -6.08
N ALA A 129 12.88 -6.94 -6.62
CA ALA A 129 13.15 -7.04 -8.05
C ALA A 129 11.85 -6.99 -8.88
N SER A 130 10.82 -7.74 -8.47
CA SER A 130 9.55 -7.80 -9.21
C SER A 130 8.81 -6.47 -9.20
N PHE A 131 8.78 -5.77 -8.06
CA PHE A 131 8.16 -4.45 -7.96
C PHE A 131 8.97 -3.37 -8.71
N ALA A 132 10.31 -3.45 -8.73
CA ALA A 132 11.13 -2.56 -9.55
C ALA A 132 10.80 -2.69 -11.03
N VAL A 133 10.77 -3.93 -11.55
CA VAL A 133 10.40 -4.21 -12.95
C VAL A 133 8.96 -3.78 -13.22
N ALA A 134 8.01 -4.12 -12.35
CA ALA A 134 6.60 -3.75 -12.52
C ALA A 134 6.38 -2.24 -12.55
N THR A 135 7.07 -1.46 -11.71
CA THR A 135 6.96 0.01 -11.70
C THR A 135 7.49 0.60 -13.00
N VAL A 136 8.63 0.13 -13.52
CA VAL A 136 9.15 0.58 -14.82
C VAL A 136 8.21 0.22 -15.96
N LEU A 137 7.66 -1.00 -15.98
CA LEU A 137 6.71 -1.43 -17.00
C LEU A 137 5.39 -0.65 -16.93
N ALA A 138 4.91 -0.34 -15.72
CA ALA A 138 3.72 0.50 -15.54
C ALA A 138 3.95 1.93 -16.02
N TYR A 139 5.18 2.46 -15.91
CA TYR A 139 5.52 3.77 -16.44
C TYR A 139 5.52 3.80 -17.98
N HIS A 140 6.20 2.85 -18.62
CA HIS A 140 6.29 2.80 -20.09
C HIS A 140 5.02 2.26 -20.76
N PHE A 141 4.26 1.39 -20.07
CA PHE A 141 3.06 0.72 -20.56
C PHE A 141 1.89 0.88 -19.56
N PRO A 142 1.34 2.09 -19.41
CA PRO A 142 0.37 2.41 -18.35
C PRO A 142 -0.94 1.61 -18.45
N LYS A 143 -1.33 1.16 -19.64
CA LYS A 143 -2.50 0.29 -19.85
C LYS A 143 -2.35 -1.06 -19.14
N GLY A 144 -1.12 -1.54 -18.95
CA GLY A 144 -0.82 -2.82 -18.29
C GLY A 144 -0.57 -2.71 -16.79
N LYS A 145 -0.65 -1.52 -16.18
CA LYS A 145 -0.25 -1.27 -14.78
C LYS A 145 -0.81 -2.28 -13.78
N MET A 146 -2.09 -2.63 -13.93
CA MET A 146 -2.80 -3.54 -13.01
C MET A 146 -2.24 -4.96 -13.11
N LEU A 147 -1.92 -5.40 -14.33
CA LEU A 147 -1.30 -6.70 -14.57
C LEU A 147 0.10 -6.76 -13.97
N TRP A 148 0.93 -5.74 -14.19
CA TRP A 148 2.31 -5.73 -13.71
C TRP A 148 2.40 -5.74 -12.19
N PHE A 149 1.63 -4.88 -11.52
CA PHE A 149 1.57 -4.87 -10.06
C PHE A 149 0.87 -6.10 -9.50
N GLY A 150 -0.14 -6.65 -10.19
CA GLY A 150 -0.78 -7.91 -9.81
C GLY A 150 0.19 -9.09 -9.80
N LEU A 151 1.04 -9.20 -10.84
CA LEU A 151 2.08 -10.24 -10.90
C LEU A 151 3.14 -10.05 -9.82
N ALA A 152 3.61 -8.82 -9.60
CA ALA A 152 4.58 -8.53 -8.56
C ALA A 152 4.02 -8.81 -7.14
N ALA A 153 2.76 -8.45 -6.90
CA ALA A 153 2.05 -8.77 -5.66
C ALA A 153 1.90 -10.28 -5.47
N PHE A 154 1.51 -11.01 -6.52
CA PHE A 154 1.44 -12.47 -6.51
C PHE A 154 2.78 -13.12 -6.12
N ILE A 155 3.89 -12.66 -6.70
CA ILE A 155 5.24 -13.14 -6.35
C ILE A 155 5.53 -12.88 -4.88
N GLY A 156 5.24 -11.67 -4.38
CA GLY A 156 5.40 -11.30 -2.98
C GLY A 156 4.59 -12.20 -2.03
N THR A 157 3.31 -12.40 -2.34
CA THR A 157 2.43 -13.30 -1.57
C THR A 157 2.97 -14.73 -1.55
N CYS A 158 3.49 -15.24 -2.67
CA CYS A 158 4.14 -16.55 -2.73
C CYS A 158 5.36 -16.67 -1.81
N ARG A 159 6.00 -15.56 -1.40
CA ARG A 159 7.12 -15.58 -0.43
C ARG A 159 6.65 -15.80 1.00
N VAL A 160 5.49 -15.25 1.34
CA VAL A 160 4.81 -15.49 2.63
C VAL A 160 4.25 -16.90 2.67
N ILE A 161 3.56 -17.34 1.61
CA ILE A 161 2.99 -18.69 1.49
C ILE A 161 4.03 -19.78 1.71
N THR A 162 5.20 -19.62 1.10
CA THR A 162 6.27 -20.60 1.25
C THR A 162 7.01 -20.46 2.59
N GLY A 163 6.72 -19.45 3.41
CA GLY A 163 7.42 -19.18 4.66
C GLY A 163 8.85 -18.69 4.48
N SER A 164 9.23 -18.29 3.27
CA SER A 164 10.59 -17.80 2.98
C SER A 164 10.83 -16.40 3.56
N HIS A 165 9.77 -15.62 3.74
CA HIS A 165 9.81 -14.22 4.16
C HIS A 165 8.59 -13.88 5.02
N PHE A 166 8.79 -12.99 5.98
CA PHE A 166 7.70 -12.38 6.72
C PHE A 166 6.91 -11.38 5.84
N PRO A 167 5.63 -11.11 6.13
CA PRO A 167 4.87 -10.04 5.48
C PRO A 167 5.60 -8.69 5.43
N THR A 168 6.25 -8.29 6.52
CA THR A 168 7.09 -7.07 6.55
C THR A 168 8.29 -7.12 5.61
N ASP A 169 8.92 -8.28 5.39
CA ASP A 169 10.02 -8.42 4.42
C ASP A 169 9.52 -8.17 2.99
N VAL A 170 8.32 -8.63 2.68
CA VAL A 170 7.65 -8.39 1.39
C VAL A 170 7.38 -6.90 1.23
N LEU A 171 6.83 -6.23 2.26
CA LEU A 171 6.61 -4.78 2.21
C LEU A 171 7.91 -3.98 2.09
N GLY A 172 8.97 -4.38 2.79
CA GLY A 172 10.31 -3.81 2.60
C GLY A 172 10.78 -3.95 1.16
N GLY A 173 10.56 -5.12 0.56
CA GLY A 173 10.83 -5.37 -0.86
C GLY A 173 10.03 -4.43 -1.78
N VAL A 174 8.72 -4.28 -1.57
CA VAL A 174 7.87 -3.37 -2.36
C VAL A 174 8.46 -1.96 -2.40
N LEU A 175 8.90 -1.44 -1.26
CA LEU A 175 9.44 -0.09 -1.14
C LEU A 175 10.78 0.08 -1.83
N VAL A 176 11.69 -0.89 -1.64
CA VAL A 176 12.96 -0.91 -2.36
C VAL A 176 12.71 -0.96 -3.87
N GLY A 177 11.79 -1.81 -4.31
CA GLY A 177 11.46 -1.95 -5.73
C GLY A 177 10.89 -0.67 -6.34
N ILE A 178 9.84 -0.12 -5.74
CA ILE A 178 9.20 1.12 -6.23
C ILE A 178 10.19 2.29 -6.14
N GLY A 179 10.89 2.46 -5.02
CA GLY A 179 11.82 3.57 -4.80
C GLY A 179 12.97 3.58 -5.81
N THR A 180 13.60 2.43 -6.04
CA THR A 180 14.69 2.32 -7.02
C THR A 180 14.20 2.51 -8.44
N ALA A 181 13.01 2.00 -8.80
CA ALA A 181 12.42 2.28 -10.11
C ALA A 181 12.14 3.78 -10.32
N LEU A 182 11.60 4.48 -9.33
CA LEU A 182 11.36 5.93 -9.42
C LEU A 182 12.66 6.72 -9.62
N ILE A 183 13.75 6.32 -8.93
CA ILE A 183 15.09 6.89 -9.10
C ILE A 183 15.59 6.72 -10.54
N ILE A 184 15.35 5.57 -11.17
CA ILE A 184 15.80 5.27 -12.53
C ILE A 184 14.95 5.97 -13.60
N ILE A 185 13.64 6.06 -13.39
CA ILE A 185 12.69 6.57 -14.38
C ILE A 185 12.68 8.10 -14.42
N HIS A 186 12.87 8.76 -13.27
CA HIS A 186 12.75 10.20 -13.16
C HIS A 186 14.11 10.88 -12.99
N PRO A 187 14.30 12.08 -13.57
CA PRO A 187 15.51 12.85 -13.36
C PRO A 187 15.54 13.42 -11.92
N PRO A 188 16.74 13.67 -11.34
CA PRO A 188 16.91 14.03 -9.93
C PRO A 188 16.14 15.28 -9.48
N ASP A 189 15.98 16.26 -10.38
CA ASP A 189 15.24 17.50 -10.14
C ASP A 189 13.76 17.25 -9.84
N LYS A 190 13.20 16.14 -10.33
CA LYS A 190 11.79 15.77 -10.14
C LYS A 190 11.55 14.81 -8.98
N TRP A 191 12.60 14.25 -8.36
CA TRP A 191 12.46 13.23 -7.32
C TRP A 191 11.63 13.72 -6.13
N LYS A 192 11.81 14.98 -5.72
CA LYS A 192 11.05 15.57 -4.61
C LYS A 192 9.55 15.57 -4.90
N THR A 193 9.15 16.10 -6.06
CA THR A 193 7.74 16.21 -6.47
C THR A 193 7.12 14.84 -6.69
N CYS A 194 7.82 13.93 -7.38
CA CYS A 194 7.37 12.56 -7.61
C CYS A 194 7.20 11.79 -6.30
N SER A 195 8.14 11.95 -5.36
CA SER A 195 8.05 11.31 -4.03
C SER A 195 6.91 11.86 -3.21
N GLN A 196 6.71 13.19 -3.21
CA GLN A 196 5.56 13.81 -2.54
C GLN A 196 4.24 13.29 -3.10
N HIS A 197 4.07 13.28 -4.42
CA HIS A 197 2.87 12.76 -5.06
C HIS A 197 2.65 11.26 -4.76
N THR A 198 3.72 10.46 -4.79
CA THR A 198 3.64 9.02 -4.47
C THR A 198 3.23 8.81 -3.02
N LEU A 199 3.75 9.61 -2.09
CA LEU A 199 3.38 9.54 -0.67
C LEU A 199 1.94 9.99 -0.45
N THR A 200 1.50 11.11 -1.02
CA THR A 200 0.15 11.64 -0.80
C THR A 200 -0.94 10.72 -1.34
N HIS A 201 -0.71 10.08 -2.48
CA HIS A 201 -1.69 9.21 -3.14
C HIS A 201 -1.51 7.72 -2.85
N GLY A 202 -0.30 7.27 -2.55
CA GLY A 202 0.01 5.87 -2.26
C GLY A 202 -0.27 5.46 -0.81
N LEU A 203 -0.08 6.39 0.14
CA LEU A 203 -0.21 6.11 1.57
C LEU A 203 -1.62 5.64 1.99
N PRO A 204 -2.74 6.20 1.45
CA PRO A 204 -4.06 5.65 1.73
C PRO A 204 -4.21 4.18 1.32
N TRP A 205 -3.63 3.77 0.19
CA TRP A 205 -3.67 2.38 -0.28
C TRP A 205 -2.80 1.47 0.60
N LEU A 206 -1.63 1.95 1.03
CA LEU A 206 -0.78 1.22 1.96
C LEU A 206 -1.51 0.97 3.29
N ILE A 207 -2.15 1.99 3.84
CA ILE A 207 -2.94 1.88 5.09
C ILE A 207 -4.14 0.96 4.90
N THR A 208 -4.83 1.05 3.76
CA THR A 208 -5.95 0.17 3.46
C THR A 208 -5.52 -1.29 3.39
N ALA A 209 -4.43 -1.58 2.67
CA ALA A 209 -3.87 -2.92 2.59
C ALA A 209 -3.43 -3.44 3.96
N PHE A 210 -2.75 -2.59 4.75
CA PHE A 210 -2.38 -2.91 6.12
C PHE A 210 -3.59 -3.18 7.00
N GLY A 211 -4.62 -2.34 6.91
CA GLY A 211 -5.85 -2.46 7.67
C GLY A 211 -6.60 -3.76 7.37
N ILE A 212 -6.65 -4.18 6.10
CA ILE A 212 -7.23 -5.47 5.71
C ILE A 212 -6.48 -6.64 6.35
N VAL A 213 -5.15 -6.64 6.29
CA VAL A 213 -4.33 -7.69 6.93
C VAL A 213 -4.58 -7.72 8.44
N TRP A 214 -4.63 -6.56 9.06
CA TRP A 214 -4.88 -6.43 10.51
C TRP A 214 -6.27 -6.92 10.92
N ILE A 215 -7.31 -6.73 10.10
CA ILE A 215 -8.66 -7.23 10.41
C ILE A 215 -8.71 -8.77 10.41
N ILE A 216 -7.95 -9.40 9.51
CA ILE A 216 -7.98 -10.85 9.29
C ILE A 216 -7.08 -11.59 10.28
N VAL A 217 -5.99 -10.98 10.71
CA VAL A 217 -4.97 -11.62 11.55
C VAL A 217 -5.22 -11.27 13.01
N PRO A 218 -5.29 -12.24 13.94
CA PRO A 218 -5.43 -11.95 15.37
C PRO A 218 -4.19 -11.27 15.95
N HIS A 219 -4.36 -10.23 16.77
CA HIS A 219 -3.27 -9.56 17.51
C HIS A 219 -3.72 -9.20 18.93
N PRO A 220 -3.14 -9.82 19.96
CA PRO A 220 -3.52 -9.52 21.34
C PRO A 220 -2.87 -8.21 21.84
N GLY A 221 -3.66 -7.37 22.51
CA GLY A 221 -3.15 -6.40 23.50
C GLY A 221 -3.11 -4.91 23.12
N ILE A 222 -3.54 -4.48 21.92
CA ILE A 222 -3.56 -3.06 21.51
C ILE A 222 -4.89 -2.67 20.83
N GLU A 223 -5.95 -3.44 21.10
CA GLU A 223 -7.24 -3.27 20.45
C GLU A 223 -8.27 -2.61 21.39
N LEU A 224 -9.13 -1.78 20.82
CA LEU A 224 -10.38 -1.39 21.42
C LEU A 224 -11.34 -2.60 21.46
N GLU A 225 -12.16 -2.66 22.51
CA GLU A 225 -13.24 -3.62 22.62
C GLU A 225 -14.14 -3.53 21.36
N PRO A 226 -14.48 -4.66 20.71
CA PRO A 226 -15.17 -4.66 19.42
C PRO A 226 -16.43 -3.82 19.38
N SER A 227 -17.30 -3.92 20.39
CA SER A 227 -18.58 -3.19 20.41
C SER A 227 -18.37 -1.69 20.55
N LEU A 228 -17.44 -1.26 21.40
CA LEU A 228 -17.04 0.14 21.55
C LEU A 228 -16.43 0.68 20.25
N SER A 229 -15.54 -0.08 19.61
CA SER A 229 -14.89 0.32 18.36
C SER A 229 -15.87 0.50 17.21
N LEU A 230 -16.86 -0.40 17.10
CA LEU A 230 -17.95 -0.29 16.13
C LEU A 230 -18.81 0.94 16.44
N PHE A 231 -19.23 1.12 17.69
CA PHE A 231 -20.07 2.24 18.09
C PHE A 231 -19.44 3.59 17.75
N LEU A 232 -18.17 3.80 18.16
CA LEU A 232 -17.44 5.03 17.84
C LEU A 232 -17.23 5.20 16.33
N GLY A 233 -16.95 4.10 15.61
CA GLY A 233 -16.78 4.13 14.17
C GLY A 233 -18.06 4.52 13.41
N LEU A 234 -19.21 3.98 13.82
CA LEU A 234 -20.51 4.33 13.25
C LEU A 234 -20.87 5.80 13.50
N ILE A 235 -20.56 6.34 14.69
CA ILE A 235 -20.71 7.78 14.97
C ILE A 235 -19.85 8.60 14.01
N GLY A 236 -18.58 8.25 13.83
CA GLY A 236 -17.68 8.98 12.92
C GLY A 236 -18.16 8.97 11.47
N ILE A 237 -18.58 7.80 10.96
CA ILE A 237 -19.14 7.66 9.61
C ILE A 237 -20.44 8.45 9.47
N GLY A 238 -21.35 8.33 10.42
CA GLY A 238 -22.65 9.00 10.41
C GLY A 238 -22.55 10.53 10.46
N LEU A 239 -21.72 11.06 11.38
CA LEU A 239 -21.46 12.49 11.48
C LEU A 239 -20.79 13.02 10.20
N GLY A 240 -19.77 12.33 9.70
CA GLY A 240 -19.08 12.72 8.47
C GLY A 240 -19.98 12.74 7.25
N LEU A 241 -20.82 11.72 7.07
CA LEU A 241 -21.81 11.66 6.00
C LEU A 241 -22.87 12.77 6.15
N GLY A 242 -23.40 12.97 7.36
CA GLY A 242 -24.39 14.02 7.64
C GLY A 242 -23.86 15.42 7.32
N LEU A 243 -22.63 15.73 7.76
CA LEU A 243 -21.96 17.00 7.46
C LEU A 243 -21.68 17.16 5.97
N ARG A 244 -21.29 16.08 5.29
CA ARG A 244 -21.05 16.08 3.83
C ARG A 244 -22.33 16.42 3.06
N LEU A 245 -23.44 15.75 3.39
CA LEU A 245 -24.74 15.97 2.77
C LEU A 245 -25.31 17.36 3.11
N TRP A 246 -25.13 17.83 4.34
CA TRP A 246 -25.52 19.18 4.75
C TRP A 246 -24.81 20.24 3.91
N TRP A 247 -23.50 20.11 3.71
CA TRP A 247 -22.75 21.08 2.92
C TRP A 247 -23.08 21.03 1.42
N ILE A 248 -23.34 19.84 0.87
CA ILE A 248 -23.86 19.72 -0.50
C ILE A 248 -25.20 20.45 -0.61
N ARG A 249 -26.11 20.23 0.33
CA ARG A 249 -27.41 20.90 0.37
C ARG A 249 -27.23 22.43 0.37
N GLU A 250 -26.41 22.96 1.28
CA GLU A 250 -26.18 24.41 1.41
C GLU A 250 -25.63 25.04 0.12
N LEU A 251 -24.67 24.37 -0.53
CA LEU A 251 -24.10 24.83 -1.80
C LEU A 251 -25.05 24.70 -2.99
N THR A 252 -26.09 23.88 -2.87
CA THR A 252 -27.13 23.71 -3.91
C THR A 252 -28.39 24.52 -3.65
N SER A 253 -28.58 25.07 -2.45
CA SER A 253 -29.78 25.86 -2.11
C SER A 253 -29.74 27.29 -2.66
N GLU A 254 -28.57 27.83 -2.97
CA GLU A 254 -28.42 29.15 -3.61
C GLU A 254 -28.43 29.00 -5.14
N SER A 255 -29.33 29.73 -5.82
CA SER A 255 -29.38 29.81 -7.28
C SER A 255 -29.28 31.26 -7.73
N PRO A 256 -28.21 31.65 -8.45
CA PRO A 256 -27.03 30.86 -8.82
C PRO A 256 -26.06 30.64 -7.64
N PRO A 257 -25.24 29.56 -7.65
CA PRO A 257 -24.19 29.36 -6.65
C PRO A 257 -23.17 30.50 -6.72
N SER A 258 -22.70 30.97 -5.56
CA SER A 258 -21.74 32.08 -5.55
C SER A 258 -20.37 31.63 -6.09
N PRO A 259 -19.68 32.48 -6.89
CA PRO A 259 -18.37 32.14 -7.43
C PRO A 259 -17.37 31.83 -6.31
N GLY A 260 -16.69 30.69 -6.40
CA GLY A 260 -15.67 30.29 -5.43
C GLY A 260 -16.21 29.60 -4.17
N GLN A 261 -17.45 29.10 -4.18
CA GLN A 261 -17.92 28.16 -3.16
C GLN A 261 -17.31 26.76 -3.36
N TRP A 262 -16.79 26.17 -2.27
CA TRP A 262 -16.14 24.86 -2.30
C TRP A 262 -16.76 23.90 -1.28
N LEU A 263 -16.84 22.62 -1.64
CA LEU A 263 -17.24 21.57 -0.72
C LEU A 263 -16.02 21.07 0.07
N PRO A 264 -16.00 21.27 1.40
CA PRO A 264 -14.89 20.89 2.24
C PRO A 264 -14.70 19.37 2.20
N GLN A 265 -13.45 18.93 2.12
CA GLN A 265 -13.08 17.51 2.04
C GLN A 265 -12.94 16.84 3.42
N TRP A 266 -12.84 17.63 4.49
CA TRP A 266 -12.67 17.11 5.86
C TRP A 266 -13.82 16.19 6.34
N PRO A 267 -15.09 16.30 5.89
CA PRO A 267 -16.11 15.33 6.28
C PRO A 267 -15.79 13.91 5.78
N ARG A 268 -15.15 13.76 4.61
CA ARG A 268 -14.68 12.45 4.12
C ARG A 268 -13.53 11.91 4.96
N LEU A 269 -12.66 12.78 5.47
CA LEU A 269 -11.64 12.38 6.43
C LEU A 269 -12.28 11.84 7.71
N LEU A 270 -13.32 12.50 8.22
CA LEU A 270 -14.06 12.03 9.39
C LEU A 270 -14.71 10.67 9.14
N MET A 271 -15.32 10.47 7.95
CA MET A 271 -15.85 9.16 7.56
C MET A 271 -14.74 8.09 7.55
N GLY A 272 -13.58 8.40 6.95
CA GLY A 272 -12.43 7.51 6.88
C GLY A 272 -11.86 7.14 8.26
N LEU A 273 -11.79 8.11 9.18
CA LEU A 273 -11.39 7.87 10.57
C LEU A 273 -12.43 7.04 11.33
N GLY A 274 -13.72 7.27 11.07
CA GLY A 274 -14.80 6.43 11.58
C GLY A 274 -14.60 4.98 11.15
N LEU A 275 -14.39 4.74 9.84
CA LEU A 275 -14.11 3.39 9.32
C LEU A 275 -12.82 2.81 9.92
N ALA A 276 -11.74 3.57 10.02
CA ALA A 276 -10.50 3.12 10.67
C ALA A 276 -10.73 2.72 12.14
N THR A 277 -11.58 3.43 12.86
CA THR A 277 -11.95 3.11 14.26
C THR A 277 -12.65 1.77 14.37
N THR A 278 -13.44 1.36 13.37
CA THR A 278 -14.15 0.07 13.38
C THR A 278 -13.20 -1.13 13.35
N THR A 279 -11.95 -0.93 12.94
CA THR A 279 -10.91 -1.95 13.05
C THR A 279 -10.53 -2.25 14.50
N GLY A 280 -10.86 -1.35 15.43
CA GLY A 280 -10.42 -1.36 16.83
C GLY A 280 -8.92 -1.14 17.03
N SER A 281 -8.17 -0.93 15.96
CA SER A 281 -6.73 -0.73 16.03
C SER A 281 -6.38 0.74 16.27
N VAL A 282 -5.74 1.02 17.40
CA VAL A 282 -5.17 2.34 17.67
C VAL A 282 -4.10 2.68 16.63
N VAL A 283 -3.39 1.67 16.11
CA VAL A 283 -2.39 1.83 15.05
C VAL A 283 -3.03 2.28 13.74
N ILE A 284 -4.09 1.60 13.27
CA ILE A 284 -4.75 1.96 12.01
C ILE A 284 -5.44 3.31 12.13
N LEU A 285 -6.06 3.59 13.27
CA LEU A 285 -6.68 4.89 13.52
C LEU A 285 -5.64 6.02 13.47
N GLY A 286 -4.55 5.89 14.22
CA GLY A 286 -3.45 6.84 14.20
C GLY A 286 -2.83 6.98 12.81
N ALA A 287 -2.68 5.87 12.09
CA ALA A 287 -2.14 5.88 10.75
C ALA A 287 -3.03 6.61 9.74
N SER A 288 -4.33 6.35 9.81
CA SER A 288 -5.34 7.01 8.97
C SER A 288 -5.42 8.51 9.26
N LEU A 289 -5.24 8.91 10.51
CA LEU A 289 -5.14 10.31 10.92
C LEU A 289 -3.93 10.99 10.29
N VAL A 290 -2.74 10.41 10.43
CA VAL A 290 -1.52 11.01 9.87
C VAL A 290 -1.58 11.04 8.34
N ALA A 291 -2.10 10.01 7.68
CA ALA A 291 -2.31 10.03 6.23
C ALA A 291 -3.32 11.08 5.79
N GLY A 292 -4.39 11.29 6.55
CA GLY A 292 -5.32 12.39 6.36
C GLY A 292 -4.64 13.76 6.41
N VAL A 293 -3.77 13.97 7.40
CA VAL A 293 -2.97 15.21 7.53
C VAL A 293 -1.99 15.34 6.37
N VAL A 294 -1.28 14.27 6.01
CA VAL A 294 -0.34 14.26 4.86
C VAL A 294 -1.06 14.59 3.57
N TRP A 295 -2.22 13.99 3.34
CA TRP A 295 -3.05 14.26 2.17
C TRP A 295 -3.54 15.71 2.15
N TRP A 296 -4.02 16.23 3.29
CA TRP A 296 -4.49 17.60 3.44
C TRP A 296 -3.38 18.62 3.16
N VAL A 297 -2.20 18.41 3.74
CA VAL A 297 -1.02 19.29 3.56
C VAL A 297 -0.46 19.17 2.14
N GLY A 298 -0.53 17.98 1.55
CA GLY A 298 0.02 17.68 0.23
C GLY A 298 -0.87 18.07 -0.95
N ASN A 299 -2.14 18.38 -0.70
CA ASN A 299 -3.09 18.84 -1.71
C ASN A 299 -3.71 20.18 -1.29
N PRO A 300 -2.91 21.27 -1.18
CA PRO A 300 -3.49 22.58 -1.00
C PRO A 300 -4.39 22.88 -2.21
N ILE A 301 -5.57 23.46 -1.95
CA ILE A 301 -6.47 23.93 -3.01
C ILE A 301 -5.74 25.07 -3.73
N ASP A 302 -5.15 24.79 -4.90
CA ASP A 302 -4.40 25.79 -5.69
C ASP A 302 -5.34 26.53 -6.65
N GLU A 303 -5.32 27.86 -6.56
CA GLU A 303 -6.01 28.80 -7.47
C GLU A 303 -5.73 28.55 -8.96
N SER A 304 -4.55 28.01 -9.30
CA SER A 304 -4.18 27.75 -10.69
C SER A 304 -4.91 26.56 -11.33
N THR A 305 -5.32 25.57 -10.53
CA THR A 305 -6.12 24.42 -11.01
C THR A 305 -7.58 24.83 -11.23
N GLN A 306 -8.02 25.90 -10.55
CA GLN A 306 -9.38 26.45 -10.60
C GLN A 306 -9.73 27.08 -11.96
N ASN A 307 -8.75 27.69 -12.65
CA ASN A 307 -8.98 28.32 -13.96
C ASN A 307 -8.93 27.35 -15.15
N ARG A 308 -8.35 26.14 -15.00
CA ARG A 308 -8.22 25.18 -16.11
C ARG A 308 -9.46 24.31 -16.34
N LEU A 309 -10.29 24.11 -15.32
CA LEU A 309 -11.45 23.22 -15.36
C LEU A 309 -12.75 23.97 -15.67
N GLY A 310 -12.68 24.98 -16.55
CA GLY A 310 -13.80 25.84 -16.90
C GLY A 310 -15.14 25.09 -17.03
N VAL A 311 -16.11 25.50 -16.23
CA VAL A 311 -17.56 25.35 -16.46
C VAL A 311 -18.08 23.90 -16.59
N GLU A 312 -17.82 23.05 -15.59
CA GLU A 312 -18.71 21.93 -15.26
C GLU A 312 -19.12 22.09 -13.79
N PRO A 313 -20.40 21.93 -13.39
CA PRO A 313 -20.75 22.01 -11.99
C PRO A 313 -20.03 20.88 -11.25
N TRP A 314 -19.00 21.21 -10.49
CA TRP A 314 -18.22 20.24 -9.72
C TRP A 314 -19.11 19.37 -8.80
N LEU A 315 -20.31 19.88 -8.45
CA LEU A 315 -21.43 19.20 -7.80
C LEU A 315 -21.93 17.94 -8.54
N ILE A 316 -21.81 17.85 -9.87
CA ILE A 316 -22.24 16.67 -10.65
C ILE A 316 -21.32 15.47 -10.36
N GLN A 317 -20.02 15.68 -10.14
CA GLN A 317 -19.08 14.63 -9.71
C GLN A 317 -19.26 14.20 -8.24
N HIS A 318 -19.96 15.00 -7.43
CA HIS A 318 -20.19 14.74 -6.00
C HIS A 318 -21.69 14.81 -5.70
N SER A 319 -22.49 14.10 -6.50
CA SER A 319 -23.94 14.03 -6.28
C SER A 319 -24.24 13.44 -4.90
N THR A 320 -25.33 13.88 -4.28
CA THR A 320 -25.83 13.33 -3.01
C THR A 320 -25.90 11.81 -3.03
N TRP A 321 -26.27 11.22 -4.17
CA TRP A 321 -26.29 9.77 -4.38
C TRP A 321 -24.91 9.12 -4.32
N THR A 322 -23.88 9.73 -4.90
CA THR A 322 -22.51 9.18 -4.83
C THR A 322 -21.96 9.18 -3.39
N GLU A 323 -22.20 10.26 -2.65
CA GLU A 323 -21.76 10.35 -1.25
C GLU A 323 -22.57 9.44 -0.33
N ALA A 324 -23.89 9.32 -0.57
CA ALA A 324 -24.73 8.36 0.13
C ALA A 324 -24.28 6.91 -0.12
N ALA A 325 -23.97 6.55 -1.37
CA ALA A 325 -23.46 5.23 -1.72
C ALA A 325 -22.10 4.94 -1.05
N LEU A 326 -21.19 5.93 -1.03
CA LEU A 326 -19.93 5.83 -0.31
C LEU A 326 -20.18 5.59 1.19
N GLY A 327 -21.04 6.40 1.81
CA GLY A 327 -21.39 6.26 3.23
C GLY A 327 -21.98 4.88 3.55
N ILE A 328 -22.93 4.40 2.75
CA ILE A 328 -23.51 3.05 2.89
C ILE A 328 -22.43 1.98 2.76
N GLY A 329 -21.55 2.08 1.77
CA GLY A 329 -20.44 1.15 1.59
C GLY A 329 -19.50 1.10 2.79
N MET A 330 -19.21 2.26 3.40
CA MET A 330 -18.39 2.34 4.62
C MET A 330 -19.10 1.75 5.84
N LEU A 331 -20.41 1.92 5.98
CA LEU A 331 -21.20 1.28 7.03
C LEU A 331 -21.20 -0.25 6.87
N LEU A 332 -21.40 -0.75 5.65
CA LEU A 332 -21.33 -2.20 5.37
C LEU A 332 -19.96 -2.77 5.71
N MET A 333 -18.88 -2.06 5.35
CA MET A 333 -17.52 -2.46 5.71
C MET A 333 -17.28 -2.42 7.22
N ALA A 334 -17.85 -1.45 7.94
CA ALA A 334 -17.78 -1.39 9.40
C ALA A 334 -18.41 -2.63 10.05
N PHE A 335 -19.58 -3.05 9.60
CA PHE A 335 -20.25 -4.26 10.09
C PHE A 335 -19.49 -5.53 9.72
N LEU A 336 -18.93 -5.62 8.51
CA LEU A 336 -18.09 -6.75 8.10
C LEU A 336 -16.86 -6.86 9.02
N THR A 337 -16.20 -5.73 9.28
CA THR A 337 -15.03 -5.66 10.16
C THR A 337 -15.36 -6.15 11.56
N PHE A 338 -16.47 -5.69 12.13
CA PHE A 338 -16.96 -6.15 13.42
C PHE A 338 -17.29 -7.64 13.42
N SER A 339 -17.96 -8.15 12.38
CA SER A 339 -18.33 -9.56 12.29
C SER A 339 -17.10 -10.47 12.27
N ILE A 340 -16.04 -10.08 11.56
CA ILE A 340 -14.79 -10.85 11.53
C ILE A 340 -14.12 -10.83 12.91
N ARG A 341 -14.00 -9.65 13.53
CA ARG A 341 -13.28 -9.50 14.80
C ARG A 341 -14.01 -10.12 16.00
N SER A 342 -15.32 -9.99 16.06
CA SER A 342 -16.13 -10.58 17.13
C SER A 342 -16.04 -12.10 17.14
N GLN A 343 -15.87 -12.75 15.99
CA GLN A 343 -15.66 -14.20 15.89
C GLN A 343 -14.25 -14.62 16.33
N ILE A 344 -13.23 -13.85 15.98
CA ILE A 344 -11.83 -14.14 16.33
C ILE A 344 -11.60 -14.09 17.85
N LEU A 345 -12.26 -13.18 18.58
CA LEU A 345 -12.11 -13.06 20.04
C LEU A 345 -12.84 -14.14 20.85
N ILE A 346 -13.66 -14.97 20.21
CA ILE A 346 -14.38 -16.09 20.85
C ILE A 346 -13.57 -17.40 20.76
N LEU A 347 -12.55 -17.44 19.89
CA LEU A 347 -11.67 -18.60 19.64
C LEU A 347 -10.39 -18.55 20.48
#